data_AF-A0A969JRS9-F1
#
_entry.id   AF-A0A969JRS9-F1
#
_cell.length_a   1.000
_cell.length_b   1.000
_cell.length_c   1.000
_cell.angle_alpha   90.00
_cell.angle_beta   90.00
_cell.angle_gamma   90.00
#
_symmetry.space_group_name_H-M   'P 1'
#
loop_
_entity.id
_entity.type
_entity.pdbx_description
1 polymer ?
#
loop_
_entity_poly.entity_id
_entity_poly.type
_entity_poly.pdbx_seq_one_letter_code
_entity_poly.pdbx_strand_id
1 'polypeptide(L)'
;MKRKFRYMAYSIEDGWALHHVYSGWLEKLHNKLFVFAKLLGTEPDQSEDIQSVINRAEQTEWKKYLKMNMEVIFVLKEMRDIHQMIINMERRLKDLEAVCRKRSEQIIKPVWDPKGKGWH
;
A
#
# COMPACT_ATOMS: atom_id res chain seq x y z
N MET A 1 35.21 -7.19 8.58
CA MET A 1 34.40 -6.55 7.51
C MET A 1 33.36 -7.46 6.84
N LYS A 2 33.67 -8.72 6.46
CA LYS A 2 32.74 -9.61 5.70
C LYS A 2 31.37 -9.92 6.34
N ARG A 3 31.23 -9.88 7.67
CA ARG A 3 29.96 -10.23 8.35
C ARG A 3 28.93 -9.09 8.33
N LYS A 4 29.39 -7.84 8.48
CA LYS A 4 28.53 -6.64 8.40
C LYS A 4 27.98 -6.44 6.98
N PHE A 5 28.82 -6.62 5.95
CA PHE A 5 28.40 -6.55 4.55
C PHE A 5 27.34 -7.60 4.20
N ARG A 6 27.52 -8.86 4.61
CA ARG A 6 26.52 -9.92 4.41
C ARG A 6 25.19 -9.58 5.07
N TYR A 7 25.21 -9.11 6.33
CA TYR A 7 23.99 -8.69 7.02
C TYR A 7 23.26 -7.55 6.32
N MET A 8 24.00 -6.57 5.79
CA MET A 8 23.42 -5.46 5.03
C MET A 8 22.81 -5.92 3.71
N ALA A 9 23.48 -6.80 2.98
CA ALA A 9 22.96 -7.37 1.74
C ALA A 9 21.66 -8.17 1.97
N TYR A 10 21.64 -9.05 2.99
CA TYR A 10 20.43 -9.80 3.35
C TYR A 10 19.27 -8.88 3.74
N SER A 11 19.52 -7.82 4.51
CA SER A 11 18.46 -6.87 4.89
C SER A 11 17.82 -6.13 3.71
N ILE A 12 18.55 -5.99 2.59
CA ILE A 12 18.05 -5.33 1.38
C ILE A 12 17.27 -6.33 0.53
N GLU A 13 17.77 -7.56 0.39
CA GLU A 13 17.04 -8.65 -0.27
C GLU A 13 15.70 -8.93 0.41
N ASP A 14 15.69 -9.01 1.75
CA ASP A 14 14.46 -9.15 2.54
C ASP A 14 13.50 -7.96 2.33
N GLY A 15 14.04 -6.74 2.26
CA GLY A 15 13.26 -5.54 1.98
C GLY A 15 12.61 -5.55 0.59
N TRP A 16 13.35 -5.99 -0.44
CA TRP A 16 12.80 -6.14 -1.79
C TRP A 16 11.77 -7.26 -1.89
N ALA A 17 12.00 -8.39 -1.22
CA ALA A 17 11.03 -9.48 -1.14
C ALA A 17 9.73 -9.01 -0.48
N LEU A 18 9.85 -8.29 0.64
CA LEU A 18 8.70 -7.70 1.34
C LEU A 18 7.96 -6.72 0.45
N HIS A 19 8.68 -5.82 -0.22
CA HIS A 19 8.09 -4.88 -1.17
C HIS A 19 7.28 -5.61 -2.26
N HIS A 20 7.87 -6.63 -2.90
CA HIS A 20 7.22 -7.38 -3.96
C HIS A 20 5.94 -8.09 -3.49
N VAL A 21 6.02 -8.82 -2.38
CA VAL A 21 4.87 -9.59 -1.84
C VAL A 21 3.73 -8.67 -1.45
N TYR A 22 4.01 -7.59 -0.72
CA TYR A 22 2.95 -6.69 -0.25
C TYR A 22 2.38 -5.82 -1.36
N SER A 23 3.17 -5.44 -2.37
CA SER A 23 2.64 -4.69 -3.52
C SER A 23 1.55 -5.49 -4.24
N GLY A 24 1.81 -6.76 -4.56
CA GLY A 24 0.82 -7.63 -5.20
C GLY A 24 -0.37 -7.97 -4.29
N TRP A 25 -0.16 -8.00 -2.97
CA TRP A 25 -1.27 -8.19 -2.02
C TRP A 25 -2.19 -6.96 -1.94
N LEU A 26 -1.63 -5.75 -1.92
CA LEU A 26 -2.40 -4.50 -1.88
C LEU A 26 -3.24 -4.34 -3.16
N GLU A 27 -2.69 -4.64 -4.32
CA GLU A 27 -3.43 -4.62 -5.59
C GLU A 27 -4.65 -5.56 -5.55
N LYS A 28 -4.47 -6.78 -5.00
CA LYS A 28 -5.57 -7.73 -4.82
C LYS A 28 -6.62 -7.21 -3.83
N LEU A 29 -6.21 -6.56 -2.74
CA LEU A 29 -7.15 -5.95 -1.80
C LEU A 29 -7.93 -4.81 -2.44
N HIS A 30 -7.26 -3.96 -3.22
CA HIS A 30 -7.89 -2.87 -3.95
C HIS A 30 -8.96 -3.42 -4.91
N ASN A 31 -8.63 -4.42 -5.72
CA ASN A 31 -9.58 -5.07 -6.63
C ASN A 31 -10.77 -5.71 -5.89
N LYS A 32 -10.54 -6.28 -4.70
CA LYS A 32 -11.63 -6.84 -3.88
C LYS A 32 -12.62 -5.77 -3.42
N LEU A 33 -12.17 -4.55 -3.11
CA LEU A 33 -13.08 -3.44 -2.76
C LEU A 33 -14.04 -3.12 -3.91
N PHE A 34 -13.58 -3.13 -5.16
CA PHE A 34 -14.45 -2.95 -6.33
C PHE A 34 -15.46 -4.08 -6.47
N VAL A 35 -15.05 -5.33 -6.23
CA VAL A 35 -15.97 -6.48 -6.24
C VAL A 35 -17.04 -6.32 -5.16
N PHE A 36 -16.67 -5.92 -3.94
CA PHE A 36 -17.63 -5.68 -2.87
C PHE A 36 -18.57 -4.52 -3.19
N ALA A 37 -18.05 -3.42 -3.73
CA ALA A 37 -18.88 -2.30 -4.18
C ALA A 37 -19.93 -2.78 -5.19
N LYS A 38 -19.54 -3.64 -6.14
CA LYS A 38 -20.45 -4.22 -7.11
C LYS A 38 -21.53 -5.09 -6.47
N LEU A 39 -21.16 -5.90 -5.47
CA LEU A 39 -22.12 -6.72 -4.71
C LEU A 39 -23.11 -5.89 -3.90
N LEU A 40 -22.73 -4.68 -3.48
CA LEU A 40 -23.62 -3.71 -2.82
C LEU A 40 -24.53 -2.96 -3.81
N GLY A 41 -24.52 -3.31 -5.10
CA GLY A 41 -25.40 -2.75 -6.10
C GLY A 41 -24.87 -1.48 -6.77
N THR A 42 -23.56 -1.20 -6.66
CA THR A 42 -22.93 -0.17 -7.49
C THR A 42 -22.39 -0.74 -8.79
N GLU A 43 -22.22 0.11 -9.79
CA GLU A 43 -21.51 -0.22 -11.02
C GLU A 43 -20.30 0.69 -11.10
N PRO A 44 -19.14 0.27 -10.57
CA PRO A 44 -17.91 1.03 -10.68
C PRO A 44 -17.29 0.84 -12.07
N ASP A 45 -16.79 1.93 -12.65
CA ASP A 45 -15.95 1.86 -13.85
C ASP A 45 -14.52 1.44 -13.49
N GLN A 46 -13.80 0.81 -14.43
CA GLN A 46 -12.41 0.36 -14.22
C GLN A 46 -11.44 1.52 -13.96
N SER A 47 -11.78 2.72 -14.40
CA SER A 47 -10.99 3.94 -14.17
C SER A 47 -11.43 4.75 -12.95
N GLU A 48 -12.55 4.37 -12.33
CA GLU A 48 -13.13 5.12 -11.21
C GLU A 48 -12.32 4.87 -9.93
N ASP A 49 -12.12 5.94 -9.16
CA ASP A 49 -11.54 5.84 -7.83
C ASP A 49 -12.54 5.21 -6.85
N ILE A 50 -12.10 4.22 -6.06
CA ILE A 50 -12.97 3.46 -5.16
C ILE A 50 -13.62 4.35 -4.10
N GLN A 51 -12.95 5.42 -3.65
CA GLN A 51 -13.56 6.38 -2.73
C GLN A 51 -14.77 7.08 -3.37
N SER A 52 -14.70 7.40 -4.66
CA SER A 52 -15.82 7.98 -5.41
C SER A 52 -16.99 7.00 -5.52
N VAL A 53 -16.71 5.72 -5.77
CA VAL A 53 -17.70 4.64 -5.77
C VAL A 53 -18.40 4.52 -4.41
N ILE A 54 -17.64 4.50 -3.32
CA ILE A 54 -18.17 4.42 -1.95
C ILE A 54 -19.07 5.62 -1.65
N ASN A 55 -18.61 6.83 -1.97
CA ASN A 55 -19.38 8.06 -1.72
C ASN A 55 -20.71 8.06 -2.48
N ARG A 56 -20.71 7.60 -3.74
CA ARG A 56 -21.93 7.45 -4.55
C ARG A 56 -22.87 6.40 -3.98
N ALA A 57 -22.34 5.27 -3.51
CA ALA A 57 -23.11 4.21 -2.87
C ALA A 57 -23.81 4.72 -1.60
N GLU A 58 -23.07 5.41 -0.73
CA GLU A 58 -23.62 5.98 0.50
C GLU A 58 -24.72 6.99 0.18
N GLN A 59 -24.47 7.93 -0.74
CA GLN A 59 -25.50 8.90 -1.15
C GLN A 59 -26.76 8.22 -1.68
N THR A 60 -26.62 7.10 -2.38
CA THR A 60 -27.75 6.32 -2.90
C THR A 60 -28.56 5.69 -1.77
N GLU A 61 -27.90 5.16 -0.73
CA GLU A 61 -28.58 4.66 0.46
C GLU A 61 -29.24 5.78 1.27
N TRP A 62 -28.55 6.90 1.49
CA TRP A 62 -29.11 8.06 2.21
C TRP A 62 -30.38 8.61 1.55
N LYS A 63 -30.45 8.59 0.21
CA LYS A 63 -31.64 8.99 -0.56
C LYS A 63 -32.87 8.10 -0.33
N LYS A 64 -32.71 6.92 0.28
CA LYS A 64 -33.83 6.02 0.61
C LYS A 64 -34.54 6.41 1.91
N TYR A 65 -34.03 7.38 2.66
CA TYR A 65 -34.61 7.86 3.93
C TYR A 65 -34.97 6.70 4.88
N LEU A 66 -36.26 6.44 5.12
CA LEU A 66 -36.74 5.39 6.03
C LEU A 66 -36.47 3.97 5.53
N LYS A 67 -36.20 3.79 4.23
CA LYS A 67 -35.87 2.49 3.61
C LYS A 67 -34.36 2.29 3.45
N MET A 68 -33.54 3.17 4.03
CA MET A 68 -32.10 3.06 3.99
C MET A 68 -31.65 1.75 4.64
N ASN A 69 -30.74 1.04 3.99
CA ASN A 69 -30.13 -0.14 4.59
C ASN A 69 -28.91 0.28 5.42
N MET A 70 -29.07 0.28 6.75
CA MET A 70 -28.00 0.63 7.69
C MET A 70 -26.81 -0.33 7.63
N GLU A 71 -27.03 -1.61 7.31
CA GLU A 71 -25.93 -2.58 7.16
C GLU A 71 -25.06 -2.23 5.96
N VAL A 72 -25.67 -1.79 4.85
CA VAL A 72 -24.92 -1.32 3.67
C VAL A 72 -24.08 -0.10 4.02
N ILE A 73 -24.63 0.88 4.77
CA ILE A 73 -23.86 2.04 5.24
C ILE A 73 -22.67 1.62 6.12
N PHE A 74 -22.87 0.65 7.01
CA PHE A 74 -21.79 0.15 7.86
C PHE A 74 -20.67 -0.52 7.04
N VAL A 75 -21.03 -1.39 6.09
CA VAL A 75 -20.06 -2.04 5.20
C VAL A 75 -19.32 -1.02 4.34
N LEU A 76 -20.01 -0.01 3.80
CA LEU A 76 -19.37 1.06 3.02
C LEU A 76 -18.35 1.86 3.84
N LYS A 77 -18.61 2.06 5.13
CA LYS A 77 -17.64 2.65 6.06
C LYS A 77 -16.43 1.75 6.27
N GLU A 78 -16.62 0.45 6.50
CA GLU A 78 -15.51 -0.50 6.62
C GLU A 78 -14.65 -0.55 5.35
N MET A 79 -15.29 -0.52 4.17
CA MET A 79 -14.59 -0.45 2.90
C MET A 79 -13.73 0.81 2.79
N ARG A 80 -14.22 1.97 3.26
CA ARG A 80 -13.46 3.22 3.31
C ARG A 80 -12.25 3.10 4.25
N ASP A 81 -12.42 2.51 5.42
CA ASP A 81 -11.34 2.32 6.39
C ASP A 81 -10.24 1.39 5.81
N ILE A 82 -10.64 0.31 5.14
CA ILE A 82 -9.73 -0.61 4.45
C ILE A 82 -9.02 0.12 3.30
N HIS A 83 -9.72 0.93 2.50
CA HIS A 83 -9.11 1.71 1.44
C HIS A 83 -8.05 2.67 1.98
N GLN A 84 -8.34 3.37 3.08
CA GLN A 84 -7.38 4.25 3.72
C GLN A 84 -6.16 3.49 4.26
N MET A 85 -6.35 2.28 4.78
CA MET A 85 -5.25 1.40 5.17
C MET A 85 -4.38 1.02 3.97
N ILE A 86 -4.97 0.69 2.81
CA ILE A 86 -4.25 0.38 1.57
C ILE A 86 -3.35 1.56 1.17
N ILE A 87 -3.91 2.78 1.09
CA ILE A 87 -3.15 4.00 0.75
C ILE A 87 -1.95 4.19 1.70
N ASN A 88 -2.17 3.97 3.00
CA ASN A 88 -1.11 4.10 3.99
C ASN A 88 -0.01 3.05 3.81
N MET A 89 -0.38 1.82 3.47
CA MET A 89 0.59 0.75 3.20
C MET A 89 1.37 1.00 1.91
N GLU A 90 0.72 1.48 0.85
CA GLU A 90 1.39 1.85 -0.40
C GLU A 90 2.45 2.94 -0.16
N ARG A 91 2.14 3.94 0.69
CA ARG A 91 3.12 4.96 1.08
C ARG A 91 4.33 4.33 1.78
N ARG A 92 4.09 3.42 2.72
CA ARG A 92 5.18 2.71 3.43
C ARG A 92 6.03 1.85 2.49
N LEU A 93 5.40 1.22 1.49
CA LEU A 93 6.13 0.45 0.48
C LEU A 93 7.00 1.35 -0.40
N LYS A 94 6.52 2.54 -0.79
CA LYS A 94 7.35 3.55 -1.48
C LYS A 94 8.55 3.99 -0.64
N ASP A 95 8.36 4.19 0.66
CA ASP A 95 9.46 4.52 1.57
C ASP A 95 10.47 3.37 1.66
N LEU A 96 9.99 2.13 1.74
CA LEU A 96 10.84 0.92 1.74
C LEU A 96 11.63 0.79 0.44
N GLU A 97 10.98 0.98 -0.71
CA GLU A 97 11.61 0.98 -2.03
C GLU A 97 12.75 2.00 -2.10
N ALA A 98 12.51 3.23 -1.63
CA ALA A 98 13.51 4.29 -1.62
C ALA A 98 14.72 3.92 -0.75
N VAL A 99 14.50 3.33 0.42
CA VAL A 99 15.58 2.87 1.31
C VAL A 99 16.37 1.72 0.68
N CYS A 100 15.68 0.70 0.15
CA CYS A 100 16.31 -0.44 -0.50
C CYS A 100 17.13 -0.01 -1.72
N ARG A 101 16.59 0.88 -2.56
CA ARG A 101 17.31 1.46 -3.72
C ARG A 101 18.57 2.20 -3.29
N LYS A 102 18.45 3.14 -2.34
CA LYS A 102 19.59 3.92 -1.82
C LYS A 102 20.70 3.02 -1.25
N ARG A 103 20.33 1.99 -0.50
CA ARG A 103 21.32 1.05 0.08
C ARG A 103 21.94 0.14 -0.98
N SER A 104 21.16 -0.29 -1.97
CA SER A 104 21.68 -1.08 -3.11
C SER A 104 22.75 -0.28 -3.86
N GLU A 105 22.47 1.00 -4.14
CA GLU A 105 23.43 1.91 -4.78
C GLU A 105 24.72 2.08 -3.97
N GLN A 106 24.64 2.20 -2.65
CA GLN A 106 25.80 2.29 -1.76
C GLN A 106 26.66 1.03 -1.73
N ILE A 107 26.06 -0.15 -1.93
CA ILE A 107 26.79 -1.43 -2.04
C ILE A 107 27.49 -1.52 -3.41
N ILE A 108 26.83 -1.11 -4.48
CA ILE A 108 27.35 -1.19 -5.86
C ILE A 108 28.43 -0.12 -6.11
N LYS A 109 28.23 1.09 -5.59
CA LYS A 109 29.15 2.24 -5.72
C LYS A 109 29.44 2.81 -4.33
N PRO A 110 30.31 2.15 -3.54
CA PRO A 110 30.70 2.70 -2.25
C PRO A 110 31.39 4.06 -2.46
N VAL A 111 30.89 5.09 -1.78
CA VAL A 111 31.57 6.39 -1.74
C VAL A 111 32.88 6.19 -0.98
N TRP A 112 33.99 6.12 -1.71
CA TRP A 112 35.32 6.12 -1.12
C TRP A 112 35.63 7.52 -0.58
N ASP A 113 35.75 7.66 0.74
CA ASP A 113 36.42 8.81 1.34
C ASP A 113 37.94 8.51 1.37
N PRO A 114 38.77 9.25 0.62
CA PRO A 114 40.21 9.04 0.62
C PRO A 114 40.89 9.43 1.95
N LYS A 115 40.15 10.01 2.91
CA LYS A 115 40.68 10.31 4.24
C LYS A 115 40.30 9.20 5.22
N GLY A 116 41.23 8.26 5.43
CA GLY A 116 41.17 7.28 6.51
C GLY A 116 41.24 7.92 7.90
N LYS A 117 40.15 8.55 8.35
CA LYS A 117 39.92 9.04 9.71
C LYS A 117 38.44 8.85 10.03
N GLY A 118 38.00 8.01 10.96
CA GLY A 118 38.67 7.09 11.85
C GLY A 118 37.63 6.08 12.34
N TRP A 119 38.05 4.83 12.52
CA TRP A 119 37.42 3.94 13.48
C TRP A 119 38.25 4.07 14.75
N HIS A 120 37.78 4.92 15.67
CA HIS A 120 38.15 4.89 17.09
C HIS A 120 36.86 4.95 17.89
#